data_AF-A0A4R2JYN3-F1
#
_entry.id   AF-A0A4R2JYN3-F1
#
_cell.length_a   1.000
_cell.length_b   1.000
_cell.length_c   1.000
_cell.angle_alpha   90.00
_cell.angle_beta   90.00
_cell.angle_gamma   90.00
#
_symmetry.space_group_name_H-M   'P 1'
#
loop_
_entity.id
_entity.type
_entity.pdbx_description
1 polymer ?
#
loop_
_entity_poly.entity_id
_entity_poly.type
_entity_poly.pdbx_seq_one_letter_code
_entity_poly.pdbx_strand_id
1 'polypeptide(L)'
;MVTSIVRQGEGQTMMEPIEANYVPDGDDWTITIVGRGKTLTAKAPGLIAARDRADQLVEELAGDEKKRTVVHRLDGDALEFTTAYLNARLAKPEPPAAEPAEPDEEAKTS
;
A
#
# COMPACT_ATOMS: atom_id res chain seq x y z
N MET A 1 49.07 -25.47 20.71
CA MET A 1 47.91 -25.06 21.53
C MET A 1 48.00 -23.57 21.75
N VAL A 2 47.17 -22.78 21.08
CA VAL A 2 46.83 -21.43 21.53
C VAL A 2 45.34 -21.25 21.28
N THR A 3 44.61 -21.10 22.36
CA THR A 3 43.15 -20.92 22.36
C THR A 3 42.87 -19.47 21.99
N SER A 4 42.48 -19.24 20.73
CA SER A 4 41.99 -17.93 20.29
C SER A 4 40.50 -17.85 20.56
N ILE A 5 40.16 -17.22 21.70
CA ILE A 5 38.82 -16.67 21.96
C ILE A 5 38.71 -15.39 21.14
N VAL A 6 37.90 -15.40 20.10
CA VAL A 6 37.42 -14.17 19.46
C VAL A 6 35.90 -14.10 19.62
N ARG A 7 35.49 -12.98 20.19
CA ARG A 7 34.18 -12.58 20.65
C ARG A 7 33.06 -12.90 19.66
N GLN A 8 31.96 -13.44 20.19
CA GLN A 8 30.64 -13.30 19.58
C GLN A 8 30.37 -11.81 19.36
N GLY A 9 30.25 -11.40 18.11
CA GLY A 9 29.55 -10.18 17.75
C GLY A 9 28.07 -10.50 17.76
N GLU A 10 27.35 -9.90 18.70
CA GLU A 10 25.90 -9.85 18.73
C GLU A 10 25.41 -9.11 17.46
N GLY A 11 25.20 -9.86 16.39
CA GLY A 11 24.47 -9.40 15.23
C GLY A 11 23.02 -9.25 15.65
N GLN A 12 22.64 -8.03 16.02
CA GLN A 12 21.26 -7.56 16.07
C GLN A 12 20.49 -8.28 14.97
N THR A 13 19.47 -9.06 15.33
CA THR A 13 18.55 -9.66 14.37
C THR A 13 17.86 -8.51 13.63
N MET A 14 18.47 -8.00 12.55
CA MET A 14 17.82 -7.05 11.66
C MET A 14 16.65 -7.80 11.07
N MET A 15 15.47 -7.51 11.60
CA MET A 15 14.24 -8.10 11.13
C MET A 15 14.06 -7.67 9.68
N GLU A 16 13.95 -8.65 8.79
CA GLU A 16 13.81 -8.40 7.36
C GLU A 16 12.59 -7.48 7.14
N PRO A 17 12.75 -6.35 6.43
CA PRO A 17 11.67 -5.40 6.25
C PRO A 17 10.55 -6.06 5.44
N ILE A 18 9.32 -5.63 5.71
CA ILE A 18 8.17 -6.01 4.90
C ILE A 18 8.14 -5.06 3.70
N GLU A 19 8.11 -5.61 2.49
CA GLU A 19 8.05 -4.85 1.26
C GLU A 19 6.61 -4.83 0.75
N ALA A 20 6.10 -3.64 0.42
CA ALA A 20 4.79 -3.43 -0.16
C ALA A 20 4.95 -2.83 -1.56
N ASN A 21 4.69 -3.62 -2.59
CA ASN A 21 4.76 -3.20 -3.97
C ASN A 21 3.37 -2.91 -4.53
N TYR A 22 3.23 -1.78 -5.21
CA TYR A 22 2.01 -1.30 -5.83
C TYR A 22 2.20 -1.24 -7.34
N VAL A 23 1.26 -1.83 -8.09
CA VAL A 23 1.24 -1.80 -9.55
C VAL A 23 -0.14 -1.28 -10.01
N PRO A 24 -0.21 -0.19 -10.79
CA PRO A 24 -1.47 0.28 -11.34
C PRO A 24 -2.02 -0.72 -12.36
N ASP A 25 -3.32 -0.98 -12.30
CA ASP A 25 -4.08 -1.91 -13.15
C ASP A 25 -5.38 -1.24 -13.60
N GLY A 26 -5.27 -0.24 -14.48
CA GLY A 26 -6.39 0.61 -14.86
C GLY A 26 -6.77 1.59 -13.75
N ASP A 27 -8.02 1.53 -13.28
CA ASP A 27 -8.51 2.31 -12.12
C ASP A 27 -8.18 1.64 -10.78
N ASP A 28 -7.88 0.34 -10.83
CA ASP A 28 -7.50 -0.47 -9.70
C ASP A 28 -5.98 -0.52 -9.50
N TRP A 29 -5.59 -0.96 -8.32
CA TRP A 29 -4.21 -1.15 -7.91
C TRP A 29 -4.00 -2.56 -7.42
N THR A 30 -2.97 -3.22 -7.92
CA THR A 30 -2.51 -4.50 -7.40
C THR A 30 -1.46 -4.24 -6.31
N ILE A 31 -1.70 -4.77 -5.11
CA ILE A 31 -0.82 -4.67 -3.95
C ILE A 31 -0.18 -6.03 -3.71
N THR A 32 1.14 -6.08 -3.63
CA THR A 32 1.90 -7.29 -3.28
C THR A 32 2.74 -7.00 -2.04
N ILE A 33 2.49 -7.73 -0.97
CA ILE A 33 3.27 -7.68 0.27
C ILE A 33 4.21 -8.88 0.30
N VAL A 34 5.50 -8.64 0.48
CA VAL A 34 6.52 -9.68 0.66
C VAL A 34 7.21 -9.46 1.99
N GLY A 35 7.31 -10.51 2.79
CA GLY A 35 8.06 -10.45 4.04
C GLY A 35 7.86 -11.71 4.86
N ARG A 36 8.81 -12.01 5.75
CA ARG A 36 8.72 -13.17 6.66
C ARG A 36 8.51 -14.51 5.92
N GLY A 37 9.10 -14.64 4.73
CA GLY A 37 8.94 -15.83 3.88
C GLY A 37 7.53 -16.04 3.32
N LYS A 38 6.66 -15.03 3.36
CA LYS A 38 5.29 -15.06 2.83
C LYS A 38 5.09 -13.96 1.79
N THR A 39 4.18 -14.22 0.87
CA THR A 39 3.71 -13.25 -0.12
C THR A 39 2.20 -13.19 -0.07
N LEU A 40 1.65 -11.98 0.09
CA LEU A 40 0.21 -11.72 0.06
C LEU A 40 -0.08 -10.75 -1.08
N THR A 41 -1.21 -10.94 -1.76
CA THR A 41 -1.61 -10.09 -2.88
C THR A 41 -3.07 -9.69 -2.75
N ALA A 42 -3.39 -8.43 -3.02
CA ALA A 42 -4.77 -7.93 -3.07
C ALA A 42 -4.94 -6.90 -4.18
N LYS A 43 -6.20 -6.55 -4.46
CA LYS A 43 -6.56 -5.41 -5.30
C LYS A 43 -7.37 -4.38 -4.53
N ALA A 44 -7.26 -3.12 -4.90
CA ALA A 44 -8.07 -2.04 -4.35
C ALA A 44 -8.27 -0.89 -5.37
N PRO A 45 -9.41 -0.19 -5.33
CA PRO A 45 -9.68 0.94 -6.22
C PRO A 45 -8.93 2.19 -5.76
N GLY A 46 -8.05 2.72 -6.63
CA GLY A 46 -7.24 3.90 -6.31
C GLY A 46 -6.14 3.69 -5.24
N LEU A 47 -5.16 4.60 -5.23
CA LEU A 47 -3.95 4.47 -4.42
C LEU A 47 -4.19 4.60 -2.90
N ILE A 48 -5.19 5.39 -2.49
CA ILE A 48 -5.50 5.58 -1.06
C ILE A 48 -6.09 4.30 -0.47
N ALA A 49 -7.05 3.68 -1.15
CA ALA A 49 -7.60 2.40 -0.72
C ALA A 49 -6.55 1.29 -0.80
N ALA A 50 -5.68 1.31 -1.80
CA ALA A 50 -4.54 0.40 -1.88
C ALA A 50 -3.60 0.50 -0.67
N ARG A 51 -3.36 1.73 -0.16
CA ARG A 51 -2.52 1.92 1.03
C ARG A 51 -3.18 1.39 2.31
N ASP A 52 -4.49 1.55 2.44
CA ASP A 52 -5.27 0.97 3.54
C ASP A 52 -5.24 -0.56 3.47
N ARG A 53 -5.48 -1.12 2.29
CA ARG A 53 -5.44 -2.57 2.06
C ARG A 53 -4.07 -3.17 2.35
N ALA A 54 -3.00 -2.45 2.01
CA ALA A 54 -1.65 -2.86 2.36
C ALA A 54 -1.44 -2.93 3.88
N ASP A 55 -2.02 -2.00 4.66
CA ASP A 55 -1.91 -2.02 6.12
C ASP A 55 -2.52 -3.30 6.70
N GLN A 56 -3.73 -3.63 6.23
CA GLN A 56 -4.45 -4.86 6.59
C GLN A 56 -3.63 -6.11 6.27
N LEU A 57 -3.05 -6.20 5.05
CA LEU A 57 -2.21 -7.32 4.66
C LEU A 57 -0.94 -7.44 5.52
N VAL A 58 -0.33 -6.32 5.88
CA VAL A 58 0.83 -6.33 6.77
C VAL A 58 0.40 -6.76 8.17
N GLU A 59 -0.81 -6.44 8.63
CA GLU A 59 -1.34 -6.91 9.93
C GLU A 59 -1.54 -8.43 9.91
N GLU A 60 -2.10 -8.97 8.82
CA GLU A 60 -2.23 -10.42 8.62
C GLU A 60 -0.87 -11.13 8.56
N LEU A 61 0.14 -10.49 7.97
CA LEU A 61 1.50 -11.03 7.85
C LEU A 61 2.27 -10.99 9.18
N ALA A 62 2.12 -9.90 9.93
CA ALA A 62 2.97 -9.58 11.08
C ALA A 62 2.34 -9.86 12.44
N GLY A 63 1.01 -10.06 12.51
CA GLY A 63 0.28 -10.19 13.77
C GLY A 63 0.50 -8.98 14.70
N ASP A 64 0.61 -9.25 16.00
CA ASP A 64 0.77 -8.25 17.07
C ASP A 64 2.18 -7.61 17.18
N GLU A 65 3.08 -7.86 16.24
CA GLU A 65 4.43 -7.29 16.30
C GLU A 65 4.43 -5.79 16.01
N LYS A 66 4.46 -5.01 17.10
CA LYS A 66 4.41 -3.54 17.10
C LYS A 66 5.58 -2.86 16.40
N LYS A 67 6.69 -3.56 16.15
CA LYS A 67 7.89 -3.02 15.49
C LYS A 67 8.12 -3.72 14.16
N ARG A 68 7.38 -3.29 13.14
CA ARG A 68 7.53 -3.73 11.75
C ARG A 68 7.89 -2.54 10.86
N THR A 69 8.99 -2.68 10.13
CA THR A 69 9.37 -1.72 9.10
C THR A 69 8.71 -2.14 7.80
N VAL A 70 7.88 -1.26 7.23
CA VAL A 70 7.23 -1.48 5.94
C VAL A 70 7.81 -0.50 4.92
N VAL A 71 8.30 -1.01 3.81
CA VAL A 71 8.83 -0.22 2.69
C VAL A 71 7.81 -0.24 1.56
N HIS A 72 7.24 0.92 1.23
CA HIS A 72 6.28 1.07 0.16
C HIS A 72 6.97 1.44 -1.16
N ARG A 73 6.61 0.77 -2.25
CA ARG A 73 7.22 0.92 -3.57
C ARG A 73 6.19 0.85 -4.69
N LEU A 74 6.29 1.71 -5.68
CA LEU A 74 5.46 1.69 -6.87
C LEU A 74 6.34 1.16 -7.99
N ASP A 75 5.94 0.04 -8.59
CA ASP A 75 6.76 -0.67 -9.59
C ASP A 75 8.24 -0.87 -9.16
N GLY A 76 8.45 -1.11 -7.86
CA GLY A 76 9.79 -1.27 -7.28
C GLY A 76 10.48 0.04 -6.84
N ASP A 77 9.91 1.21 -7.09
CA ASP A 77 10.50 2.50 -6.68
C ASP A 77 9.76 3.15 -5.49
N ALA A 78 10.51 3.44 -4.42
CA ALA A 78 9.94 4.01 -3.19
C ALA A 78 9.64 5.52 -3.30
N LEU A 79 10.40 6.25 -4.12
CA LEU A 79 10.21 7.68 -4.32
C LEU A 79 8.97 7.93 -5.18
N GLU A 80 8.76 7.12 -6.21
CA GLU A 80 7.55 7.16 -7.03
C GLU A 80 6.30 6.89 -6.20
N PHE A 81 6.34 5.87 -5.33
CA PHE A 81 5.24 5.62 -4.40
C PHE A 81 4.95 6.84 -3.54
N THR A 82 5.99 7.40 -2.90
CA THR A 82 5.83 8.55 -2.00
C THR A 82 5.22 9.74 -2.74
N THR A 83 5.69 9.99 -3.96
CA THR A 83 5.19 11.08 -4.80
C THR A 83 3.73 10.87 -5.17
N ALA A 84 3.39 9.68 -5.68
CA ALA A 84 2.01 9.34 -6.06
C ALA A 84 1.06 9.40 -4.87
N TYR A 85 1.48 8.87 -3.71
CA TYR A 85 0.66 8.85 -2.50
C TYR A 85 0.38 10.25 -1.97
N LEU A 86 1.39 11.14 -1.94
CA LEU A 86 1.20 12.52 -1.51
C LEU A 86 0.30 13.28 -2.49
N ASN A 87 0.46 13.08 -3.80
CA ASN A 87 -0.44 13.67 -4.81
C ASN A 87 -1.88 13.20 -4.61
N ALA A 88 -2.10 11.89 -4.43
CA ALA A 88 -3.43 11.33 -4.18
C ALA A 88 -4.07 11.84 -2.89
N ARG A 89 -3.27 12.07 -1.83
CA ARG A 89 -3.74 12.65 -0.56
C ARG A 89 -4.12 14.13 -0.67
N LEU A 90 -3.41 14.88 -1.50
CA LEU A 90 -3.60 16.31 -1.68
C LEU A 90 -4.64 16.65 -2.75
N ALA A 91 -4.90 15.72 -3.67
CA ALA A 91 -5.99 15.82 -4.62
C ALA A 91 -7.30 15.99 -3.85
N LYS A 92 -7.99 17.11 -4.10
CA LYS A 92 -9.33 17.34 -3.56
C LYS A 92 -10.21 16.19 -4.07
N PRO A 93 -11.01 15.53 -3.21
CA PRO A 93 -11.95 14.53 -3.69
C PRO A 93 -12.84 15.23 -4.72
N GLU A 94 -12.75 14.78 -5.96
CA GLU A 94 -13.69 15.20 -6.97
C GLU A 94 -15.04 14.69 -6.49
N PRO A 95 -16.06 15.56 -6.34
CA PRO A 95 -17.38 15.07 -5.99
C PRO A 95 -17.76 14.02 -7.03
N PRO A 96 -18.40 12.90 -6.64
CA PRO A 96 -18.86 11.91 -7.60
C PRO A 96 -19.62 12.67 -8.68
N ALA A 97 -19.24 12.48 -9.95
CA ALA A 97 -19.89 13.13 -11.07
C ALA A 97 -21.38 12.93 -10.89
N ALA A 98 -22.10 14.03 -10.63
CA ALA A 98 -23.54 13.98 -10.53
C ALA A 98 -24.03 13.35 -11.83
N GLU A 99 -24.65 12.18 -11.72
CA GLU A 99 -25.40 11.57 -12.79
C GLU A 99 -26.27 12.69 -13.40
N PRO A 100 -26.21 12.94 -14.72
CA PRO A 100 -26.97 14.02 -15.31
C PRO A 100 -28.43 13.82 -14.96
N ALA A 101 -28.96 14.72 -14.12
CA ALA A 101 -30.38 14.79 -13.87
C ALA A 101 -31.05 14.83 -15.24
N GLU A 102 -31.84 13.79 -15.52
CA GLU A 102 -32.68 13.73 -16.70
C GLU A 102 -33.44 15.07 -16.76
N PRO A 103 -33.34 15.82 -17.87
CA PRO A 103 -34.14 17.02 -18.01
C PRO A 103 -35.60 16.58 -18.04
N ASP A 104 -36.33 16.86 -16.97
CA ASP A 104 -37.79 16.94 -16.98
C ASP A 104 -38.15 18.15 -17.86
N GLU A 105 -38.05 17.95 -19.17
CA GLU A 105 -38.56 18.87 -20.17
C GLU A 105 -40.06 18.59 -20.34
N GLU A 106 -40.83 19.49 -19.73
CA GLU A 106 -42.06 20.09 -20.25
C GLU A 106 -43.11 19.19 -20.95
N ALA A 107 -44.36 19.24 -20.48
CA ALA A 107 -45.39 20.02 -21.19
C ALA A 107 -46.78 19.99 -20.52
N LYS A 108 -47.26 21.22 -20.30
CA LYS A 108 -48.65 21.74 -20.28
C LYS A 108 -49.83 20.85 -20.71
N THR A 109 -50.96 21.22 -20.10
CA THR A 109 -52.36 21.15 -20.56
C THR A 109 -53.13 19.88 -20.19
N SER A 110 -54.10 19.99 -19.28
CA SER A 110 -55.52 20.17 -19.64
C SER A 110 -56.39 20.49 -18.43
#